data_AF-A0A8J7J287-F1
#
_entry.id   AF-A0A8J7J287-F1
#
_cell.length_a   1.000
_cell.length_b   1.000
_cell.length_c   1.000
_cell.angle_alpha   90.00
_cell.angle_beta   90.00
_cell.angle_gamma   90.00
#
_symmetry.space_group_name_H-M   'P 1'
#
loop_
_entity.id
_entity.type
_entity.pdbx_description
1 polymer ?
#
loop_
_entity_poly.entity_id
_entity_poly.type
_entity_poly.pdbx_seq_one_letter_code
_entity_poly.pdbx_strand_id
1 'polypeptide(L)'
;MSDEKNLSDDLNDMLGDAKEGAKKAADKAGEFAEEAKEKAKEFANEAKESANEFAEGAKETFESENKKLVCGIVAILIGSLGIHKFILGYTKEGIIQLIASIVTCGIAGIIPFIEGIIYLTKSDEEFYNTYQVGKKGWF
;
A
#
# COMPACT_ATOMS: atom_id res chain seq x y z
N MET A 1 -0.38 38.38 67.42
CA MET A 1 0.96 37.88 67.01
C MET A 1 1.01 36.36 66.86
N SER A 2 0.08 35.58 67.43
CA SER A 2 0.10 34.09 67.34
C SER A 2 -0.71 33.51 66.17
N ASP A 3 -1.70 34.25 65.66
CA ASP A 3 -2.62 33.75 64.64
C ASP A 3 -2.05 33.80 63.20
N GLU A 4 -1.14 34.73 62.91
CA GLU A 4 -0.48 34.82 61.58
C GLU A 4 0.52 33.69 61.34
N LYS A 5 1.13 33.14 62.41
CA LYS A 5 2.22 32.16 62.29
C LYS A 5 1.71 30.76 61.93
N ASN A 6 0.55 30.36 62.45
CA ASN A 6 -0.09 29.08 62.11
C ASN A 6 -0.61 29.06 60.67
N LEU A 7 -1.11 30.20 60.19
CA LEU A 7 -1.64 30.31 58.83
C LEU A 7 -0.57 30.17 57.75
N SER A 8 0.64 30.69 58.00
CA SER A 8 1.77 30.54 57.08
C SER A 8 2.35 29.13 57.04
N ASP A 9 2.30 28.39 58.15
CA ASP A 9 2.80 27.02 58.22
C ASP A 9 1.83 26.05 57.50
N ASP A 10 0.52 26.19 57.72
CA ASP A 10 -0.51 25.43 56.97
C ASP A 10 -0.44 25.70 55.45
N LEU A 11 -0.13 26.95 55.07
CA LEU A 11 -0.01 27.32 53.66
C LEU A 11 1.20 26.65 52.98
N ASN A 12 2.30 26.49 53.71
CA ASN A 12 3.51 25.85 53.19
C ASN A 12 3.33 24.32 53.04
N ASP A 13 2.64 23.67 53.97
CA ASP A 13 2.32 22.24 53.88
C ASP A 13 1.37 21.95 52.71
N MET A 14 0.30 22.76 52.54
CA MET A 14 -0.58 22.64 51.36
C MET A 14 0.18 22.85 50.05
N LEU A 15 1.13 23.79 50.02
CA LEU A 15 1.96 24.03 48.83
C LEU A 15 2.88 22.84 48.54
N GLY A 16 3.41 22.19 49.59
CA GLY A 16 4.21 20.98 49.50
C GLY A 16 3.45 19.81 48.90
N ASP A 17 2.27 19.51 49.45
CA ASP A 17 1.39 18.45 48.97
C ASP A 17 0.94 18.68 47.52
N ALA A 18 0.62 19.93 47.17
CA ALA A 18 0.27 20.30 45.80
C ALA A 18 1.45 20.07 44.82
N LYS A 19 2.68 20.36 45.26
CA LYS A 19 3.89 20.17 44.44
C LYS A 19 4.22 18.70 44.25
N GLU A 20 4.04 17.89 45.29
CA GLU A 20 4.26 16.45 45.23
C GLU A 20 3.20 15.77 44.35
N GLY A 21 1.93 16.15 44.49
CA GLY A 21 0.85 15.69 43.62
C GLY A 21 1.09 16.02 42.15
N ALA A 22 1.55 17.25 41.86
CA ALA A 22 1.89 17.68 40.51
C ALA A 22 3.07 16.88 39.92
N LYS A 23 4.11 16.63 40.72
CA LYS A 23 5.27 15.83 40.30
C LYS A 23 4.89 14.40 39.97
N LYS A 24 4.09 13.76 40.82
CA LYS A 24 3.63 12.37 40.63
C LYS A 24 2.74 12.21 39.40
N ALA A 25 1.90 13.21 39.12
CA ALA A 25 1.08 13.25 37.92
C ALA A 25 1.93 13.42 36.65
N ALA A 26 2.95 14.27 36.69
CA ALA A 26 3.88 14.48 35.58
C ALA A 26 4.71 13.22 35.29
N ASP A 27 5.23 12.55 36.31
CA ASP A 27 6.00 11.31 36.16
C ASP A 27 5.15 10.21 35.50
N LYS A 28 3.89 10.06 35.95
CA LYS A 28 2.95 9.06 35.39
C LYS A 28 2.51 9.38 33.96
N ALA A 29 2.35 10.67 33.65
CA ALA A 29 2.09 11.12 32.28
C ALA A 29 3.29 10.85 31.36
N GLY A 30 4.51 11.01 31.88
CA GLY A 30 5.76 10.69 31.18
C GLY A 30 5.87 9.20 30.84
N GLU A 31 5.63 8.31 31.82
CA GLU A 31 5.62 6.86 31.58
C GLU A 31 4.58 6.47 30.52
N PHE A 32 3.35 6.97 30.64
CA PHE A 32 2.30 6.65 29.67
C PHE A 32 2.64 7.15 28.26
N ALA A 33 3.24 8.33 28.15
CA ALA A 33 3.67 8.88 26.86
C ALA A 33 4.80 8.07 26.22
N GLU A 34 5.77 7.59 27.00
CA GLU A 34 6.83 6.73 26.50
C GLU A 34 6.31 5.36 26.06
N GLU A 35 5.41 4.74 26.83
CA GLU A 35 4.78 3.46 26.46
C GLU A 35 3.94 3.58 25.18
N ALA A 36 3.21 4.69 25.03
CA ALA A 36 2.45 4.97 23.81
C ALA A 36 3.37 5.18 22.59
N LYS A 37 4.52 5.85 22.75
CA LYS A 37 5.50 6.03 21.67
C LYS A 37 6.16 4.72 21.28
N GLU A 38 6.48 3.84 22.23
CA GLU A 38 7.06 2.52 21.92
C GLU A 38 6.09 1.68 21.09
N LYS A 39 4.83 1.55 21.53
CA LYS A 39 3.81 0.80 20.78
C LYS A 39 3.56 1.38 19.40
N ALA A 40 3.55 2.70 19.27
CA ALA A 40 3.43 3.36 17.97
C ALA A 40 4.63 3.09 17.05
N LYS A 41 5.86 3.04 17.59
CA LYS A 41 7.07 2.70 16.82
C LYS A 41 7.08 1.25 16.39
N GLU A 42 6.69 0.34 17.26
CA GLU A 42 6.62 -1.10 16.96
C GLU A 42 5.62 -1.35 15.82
N PHE A 43 4.40 -0.81 15.94
CA PHE A 43 3.39 -0.88 14.89
C PHE A 43 3.86 -0.26 13.57
N ALA A 44 4.53 0.90 13.62
CA ALA A 44 5.04 1.55 12.41
C ALA A 44 6.15 0.74 11.73
N ASN A 45 7.01 0.08 12.51
CA ASN A 45 8.06 -0.77 11.97
C ASN A 45 7.48 -2.03 11.33
N GLU A 46 6.51 -2.68 11.97
CA GLU A 46 5.84 -3.87 11.42
C GLU A 46 5.06 -3.55 10.12
N ALA A 47 4.36 -2.43 10.10
CA ALA A 47 3.68 -1.94 8.90
C ALA A 47 4.67 -1.63 7.76
N LYS A 48 5.83 -1.07 8.10
CA LYS A 48 6.89 -0.75 7.13
C LYS A 48 7.55 -2.01 6.58
N GLU A 49 7.81 -3.00 7.42
CA GLU A 49 8.37 -4.29 7.02
C GLU A 49 7.41 -5.01 6.07
N SER A 50 6.13 -5.10 6.44
CA SER A 50 5.07 -5.69 5.59
C SER A 50 4.97 -4.98 4.23
N ALA A 51 5.06 -3.65 4.20
CA ALA A 51 5.02 -2.88 2.96
C ALA A 51 6.27 -3.09 2.09
N ASN A 52 7.45 -3.21 2.72
CA ASN A 52 8.69 -3.49 2.02
C ASN A 52 8.69 -4.90 1.41
N GLU A 53 8.25 -5.93 2.15
CA GLU A 53 8.13 -7.29 1.61
C GLU A 53 7.15 -7.35 0.43
N PHE A 54 6.00 -6.66 0.54
CA PHE A 54 5.06 -6.57 -0.58
C PHE A 54 5.68 -5.86 -1.79
N ALA A 55 6.39 -4.76 -1.56
CA ALA A 55 7.05 -4.00 -2.63
C ALA A 55 8.17 -4.80 -3.30
N GLU A 56 8.95 -5.57 -2.54
CA GLU A 56 10.00 -6.45 -3.07
C GLU A 56 9.41 -7.63 -3.84
N GLY A 57 8.40 -8.33 -3.29
CA GLY A 57 7.71 -9.41 -3.99
C GLY A 57 6.99 -8.93 -5.26
N ALA A 58 6.40 -7.74 -5.22
CA ALA A 58 5.89 -7.07 -6.41
C ALA A 58 7.03 -6.79 -7.39
N LYS A 59 8.11 -6.12 -6.96
CA LYS A 59 9.23 -5.75 -7.82
C LYS A 59 9.88 -6.97 -8.48
N GLU A 60 10.10 -8.07 -7.76
CA GLU A 60 10.61 -9.33 -8.34
C GLU A 60 9.67 -9.88 -9.42
N THR A 61 8.36 -9.84 -9.17
CA THR A 61 7.33 -10.25 -10.14
C THR A 61 7.27 -9.32 -11.37
N PHE A 62 7.45 -8.00 -11.17
CA PHE A 62 7.34 -6.97 -12.20
C PHE A 62 8.66 -6.68 -12.96
N GLU A 63 9.82 -6.96 -12.37
CA GLU A 63 11.16 -6.81 -12.98
C GLU A 63 11.63 -8.05 -13.75
N SER A 64 10.94 -9.18 -13.62
CA SER A 64 11.20 -10.28 -14.56
C SER A 64 10.99 -9.72 -15.98
N GLU A 65 11.98 -9.89 -16.86
CA GLU A 65 11.89 -9.51 -18.29
C GLU A 65 10.63 -10.11 -18.97
N ASN A 66 9.98 -11.05 -18.28
CA ASN A 66 8.70 -11.62 -18.63
C ASN A 66 7.49 -10.83 -18.09
N LYS A 67 7.00 -9.91 -18.92
CA LYS A 67 5.75 -9.15 -18.68
C LYS A 67 4.48 -10.03 -18.62
N LYS A 68 4.57 -11.36 -18.72
CA LYS A 68 3.45 -12.31 -18.81
C LYS A 68 2.49 -12.20 -17.63
N LEU A 69 3.01 -12.32 -16.41
CA LEU A 69 2.19 -12.30 -15.19
C LEU A 69 1.40 -10.99 -15.10
N VAL A 70 2.11 -9.87 -15.29
CA VAL A 70 1.54 -8.53 -15.31
C VAL A 70 0.45 -8.40 -16.36
N CYS A 71 0.76 -8.78 -17.61
CA CYS A 71 -0.19 -8.67 -18.71
C CYS A 71 -1.41 -9.57 -18.49
N GLY A 72 -1.21 -10.77 -17.96
CA GLY A 72 -2.28 -11.74 -17.68
C GLY A 72 -3.24 -11.24 -16.59
N ILE A 73 -2.72 -10.81 -15.45
CA ILE A 73 -3.52 -10.31 -14.33
C ILE A 73 -4.27 -9.03 -14.72
N VAL A 74 -3.58 -8.07 -15.35
CA VAL A 74 -4.18 -6.81 -15.80
C VAL A 74 -5.28 -7.07 -16.84
N ALA A 75 -5.08 -8.00 -17.76
CA ALA A 75 -6.06 -8.38 -18.76
C ALA A 75 -7.33 -9.01 -18.15
N ILE A 76 -7.21 -9.74 -17.05
CA ILE A 76 -8.36 -10.35 -16.36
C ILE A 76 -9.14 -9.32 -15.54
N LEU A 77 -8.45 -8.53 -14.72
CA LEU A 77 -9.10 -7.63 -13.76
C LEU A 77 -9.64 -6.35 -14.41
N ILE A 78 -8.86 -5.75 -15.30
CA ILE A 78 -9.14 -4.43 -15.89
C ILE A 78 -8.88 -4.45 -17.41
N GLY A 79 -9.05 -5.61 -18.02
CA GLY A 79 -8.73 -5.83 -19.42
C GLY A 79 -9.53 -4.97 -20.38
N SER A 80 -10.78 -4.63 -20.07
CA SER A 80 -11.64 -3.79 -20.91
C SER A 80 -11.03 -2.41 -21.21
N LEU A 81 -10.07 -1.93 -20.41
CA LEU A 81 -9.36 -0.68 -20.66
C LEU A 81 -8.18 -0.84 -21.66
N GLY A 82 -7.81 -2.07 -22.02
CA GLY A 82 -6.70 -2.36 -22.92
C GLY A 82 -5.30 -2.19 -22.32
N ILE A 83 -5.19 -2.04 -21.00
CA ILE A 83 -3.92 -1.74 -20.29
C ILE A 83 -2.84 -2.80 -20.56
N HIS A 84 -3.21 -4.08 -20.61
CA HIS A 84 -2.29 -5.18 -20.93
C HIS A 84 -1.64 -5.04 -22.32
N LYS A 85 -2.30 -4.42 -23.30
CA LYS A 85 -1.73 -4.10 -24.62
C LYS A 85 -0.71 -2.97 -24.54
N PHE A 86 -0.97 -1.94 -23.75
CA PHE A 86 -0.03 -0.83 -23.57
C PHE A 86 1.27 -1.27 -22.90
N ILE A 87 1.21 -2.23 -21.97
CA ILE A 87 2.39 -2.81 -21.30
C ILE A 87 3.33 -3.52 -22.29
N LEU A 88 2.77 -4.15 -23.33
CA LEU A 88 3.48 -4.79 -24.43
C LEU A 88 3.98 -3.81 -25.50
N GLY A 89 3.58 -2.54 -25.42
CA GLY A 89 3.86 -1.49 -26.41
C GLY A 89 2.93 -1.53 -27.62
N TYR A 90 1.77 -2.19 -27.51
CA TYR A 90 0.74 -2.27 -28.55
C TYR A 90 -0.25 -1.11 -28.43
N THR A 91 0.25 0.12 -28.61
CA THR A 91 -0.56 1.33 -28.40
C THR A 91 -1.78 1.38 -29.34
N LYS A 92 -1.64 0.91 -30.58
CA LYS A 92 -2.74 0.93 -31.56
C LYS A 92 -3.85 -0.04 -31.15
N GLU A 93 -3.48 -1.25 -30.79
CA GLU A 93 -4.37 -2.32 -30.35
C GLU A 93 -5.06 -1.93 -29.03
N GLY A 94 -4.32 -1.34 -28.09
CA GLY A 94 -4.88 -0.80 -26.85
C GLY A 94 -5.94 0.28 -27.09
N ILE A 95 -5.70 1.20 -28.03
CA ILE A 95 -6.69 2.21 -28.41
C ILE A 95 -7.92 1.58 -29.08
N ILE A 96 -7.72 0.63 -30.01
CA ILE A 96 -8.83 -0.09 -30.66
C ILE A 96 -9.69 -0.78 -29.60
N GLN A 97 -9.06 -1.43 -28.64
CA GLN A 97 -9.77 -2.13 -27.58
C GLN A 97 -10.52 -1.19 -26.65
N LEU A 98 -9.91 -0.07 -26.28
CA LEU A 98 -10.57 0.96 -25.47
C LEU A 98 -11.81 1.51 -26.17
N ILE A 99 -11.71 1.84 -27.46
CA ILE A 99 -12.84 2.30 -28.26
C ILE A 99 -13.91 1.21 -28.36
N ALA A 100 -13.52 -0.04 -28.63
CA ALA A 100 -14.45 -1.16 -28.70
C ALA A 100 -15.19 -1.36 -27.38
N SER A 101 -14.50 -1.27 -26.24
CA SER A 101 -15.12 -1.36 -24.92
C SER A 101 -16.06 -0.20 -24.63
N ILE A 102 -15.77 1.03 -25.07
CA ILE A 102 -16.69 2.17 -24.92
C ILE A 102 -17.94 1.99 -25.80
N VAL A 103 -17.76 1.66 -27.07
CA VAL A 103 -18.87 1.50 -28.05
C VAL A 103 -19.80 0.34 -27.68
N THR A 104 -19.24 -0.73 -27.10
CA THR A 104 -20.01 -1.92 -26.69
C THR A 104 -20.44 -1.89 -25.22
N CYS A 105 -20.32 -0.75 -24.53
CA CYS A 105 -20.64 -0.61 -23.10
C CYS A 105 -19.97 -1.69 -22.22
N GLY A 106 -18.72 -2.04 -22.53
CA GLY A 106 -17.91 -3.00 -21.78
C GLY A 106 -18.06 -4.46 -22.22
N ILE A 107 -18.98 -4.80 -23.12
CA ILE A 107 -19.20 -6.18 -23.58
C ILE A 107 -17.96 -6.73 -24.31
N ALA A 108 -17.21 -5.87 -25.03
CA ALA A 108 -15.93 -6.25 -25.63
C ALA A 108 -14.84 -6.64 -24.61
N GLY A 109 -15.11 -6.53 -23.30
CA GLY A 109 -14.24 -7.01 -22.22
C GLY A 109 -14.03 -8.53 -22.18
N ILE A 110 -14.85 -9.31 -22.90
CA ILE A 110 -14.62 -10.77 -23.05
C ILE A 110 -13.31 -11.08 -23.80
N ILE A 111 -12.93 -10.23 -24.77
CA ILE A 111 -11.72 -10.40 -25.58
C ILE A 111 -10.45 -10.34 -24.71
N PRO A 112 -10.20 -9.27 -23.93
CA PRO A 112 -9.03 -9.22 -23.07
C PRO A 112 -9.09 -10.23 -21.93
N PHE A 113 -10.28 -10.63 -21.48
CA PHE A 113 -10.41 -11.69 -20.49
C PHE A 113 -9.83 -13.02 -21.01
N ILE A 114 -10.19 -13.42 -22.24
CA ILE A 114 -9.64 -14.61 -22.89
C ILE A 114 -8.12 -14.45 -23.12
N GLU A 115 -7.66 -13.29 -23.58
CA GLU A 115 -6.23 -13.03 -23.75
C GLU A 115 -5.45 -13.11 -22.43
N GLY A 116 -6.03 -12.65 -21.32
CA GLY A 116 -5.44 -12.76 -20.01
C GLY A 116 -5.22 -14.20 -19.58
N ILE A 117 -6.20 -15.08 -19.84
CA ILE A 117 -6.03 -16.52 -19.62
C ILE A 117 -4.94 -17.07 -20.53
N ILE A 118 -4.94 -16.74 -21.83
CA ILE A 118 -3.91 -17.20 -22.77
C ILE A 118 -2.51 -16.83 -22.29
N TYR A 119 -2.32 -15.59 -21.86
CA TYR A 119 -1.05 -15.11 -21.34
C TYR A 119 -0.60 -15.93 -20.13
N LEU A 120 -1.49 -16.17 -19.16
CA LEU A 120 -1.17 -16.95 -17.96
C LEU A 120 -0.93 -18.43 -18.25
N THR A 121 -1.58 -19.00 -19.26
CA THR A 121 -1.43 -20.41 -19.63
C THR A 121 -0.20 -20.70 -20.50
N LYS A 122 0.44 -19.66 -21.05
CA LYS A 122 1.65 -19.82 -21.85
C LYS A 122 2.90 -19.97 -21.00
N SER A 123 3.88 -20.70 -21.53
CA SER A 123 5.23 -20.70 -20.97
C SER A 123 5.85 -19.30 -21.14
N ASP A 124 6.77 -18.96 -20.26
CA ASP A 124 7.46 -17.66 -20.27
C ASP A 124 8.17 -17.41 -21.60
N GLU A 125 8.85 -18.42 -22.14
CA GLU A 125 9.55 -18.34 -23.42
C GLU A 125 8.59 -18.15 -24.60
N GLU A 126 7.48 -18.89 -24.62
CA GLU A 126 6.47 -18.73 -25.67
C GLU A 126 5.84 -17.33 -25.64
N PHE A 127 5.52 -16.84 -24.44
CA PHE A 127 4.96 -15.50 -24.28
C PHE A 127 5.94 -14.44 -24.78
N TYR A 128 7.20 -14.54 -24.37
CA TYR A 128 8.24 -13.61 -24.78
C TYR A 128 8.42 -13.58 -26.31
N ASN A 129 8.57 -14.76 -26.93
CA ASN A 129 8.75 -14.87 -28.38
C ASN A 129 7.52 -14.40 -29.15
N THR A 130 6.32 -14.67 -28.65
CA THR A 130 5.07 -14.32 -29.36
C THR A 130 4.70 -12.85 -29.23
N TYR A 131 4.74 -12.31 -28.00
CA TYR A 131 4.17 -10.99 -27.69
C TYR A 131 5.21 -9.90 -27.40
N GLN A 132 6.43 -10.25 -27.03
CA GLN A 132 7.48 -9.25 -26.86
C GLN A 132 8.31 -9.10 -28.13
N VAL A 133 8.79 -10.21 -28.70
CA VAL A 133 9.60 -10.22 -29.92
C VAL A 133 8.72 -10.21 -31.18
N GLY A 134 7.81 -11.17 -31.29
CA GLY A 134 6.95 -11.36 -32.47
C GLY A 134 5.84 -10.32 -32.63
N LYS A 135 5.65 -9.46 -31.62
CA LYS A 135 4.67 -8.36 -31.61
C LYS A 135 3.26 -8.78 -32.07
N LYS A 136 2.79 -9.98 -31.69
CA LYS A 136 1.43 -10.46 -31.97
C LYS A 136 0.36 -9.61 -31.27
N GLY A 137 -0.39 -8.84 -32.06
CA GLY A 137 -1.34 -7.84 -31.56
C GLY A 137 -2.63 -8.40 -30.93
N TRP A 138 -3.10 -9.59 -31.33
CA TRP A 138 -4.35 -10.20 -30.85
C TRP A 138 -4.21 -11.72 -30.74
N PHE A 139 -4.83 -12.30 -29.69
CA PHE A 139 -4.85 -13.73 -29.33
C PHE A 139 -3.58 -14.48 -29.76
#